data_AF-A0A101KT48-F1
#
_entry.id   AF-A0A101KT48-F1
#
_cell.length_a   1.000
_cell.length_b   1.000
_cell.length_c   1.000
_cell.angle_alpha   90.00
_cell.angle_beta   90.00
_cell.angle_gamma   90.00
#
_symmetry.space_group_name_H-M   'P 1'
#
loop_
_entity.id
_entity.type
_entity.pdbx_description
1 polymer ?
#
loop_
_entity_poly.entity_id
_entity_poly.type
_entity_poly.pdbx_seq_one_letter_code
_entity_poly.pdbx_strand_id
1 'polypeptide(L)'
;MSDAEAAAISSSAWRFDRPSDEQPSLREVNASITVPKTGVWFRRLFAFIGPGYMVSVGYMDPGNWATDLAGGAQFGCTLLFVIMLSNLMAILLQALAARLGIATGRDLAQACRAYYPRPVNFLLWIACELAIIACDLAEVIGTAIALQLLFGIPLIGGAILTALDAFLVLLLMNRGFRYLEAFVIALLIIIFGCFAIQIFVAAPPAGTILHSMFVPSSEIVTNPTMLYIAIGIIGATVMPHNLYLHSSIVQTRAYERTDAGKRDAIKWATTDSTIALILALFVNASILIVAAVAFHGTGHQDVAEIGQAFELLSPLLGLSIASILFAVALLASGLNSTVTATLAGQIVMEGFLRLRIPQWARRLLTRGIAIVPVVIVTAFYGEKGTAQLLVFSQVILSMQLPFAVVPLVQFVSDKKKMGNFAIPRGVAALAWMVAAIILTLNFKLLFDTFAG
;
A
#
# COMPACT_ATOMS: atom_id res chain seq x y z
N MET A 1 28.68 -26.99 28.18
CA MET A 1 27.69 -25.88 28.13
C MET A 1 27.71 -25.23 29.48
N SER A 2 28.12 -23.97 29.57
CA SER A 2 28.17 -23.26 30.85
C SER A 2 26.77 -22.72 31.20
N ASP A 3 26.47 -22.56 32.48
CA ASP A 3 25.19 -22.02 32.96
C ASP A 3 24.91 -20.60 32.42
N ALA A 4 25.92 -19.89 31.93
CA ALA A 4 25.79 -18.60 31.24
C ALA A 4 25.19 -18.73 29.82
N GLU A 5 25.50 -19.80 29.08
CA GLU A 5 24.86 -20.07 27.78
C GLU A 5 23.41 -20.54 27.96
N ALA A 6 23.12 -21.31 29.01
CA ALA A 6 21.74 -21.69 29.35
C ALA A 6 20.89 -20.49 29.81
N ALA A 7 21.48 -19.53 30.53
CA ALA A 7 20.82 -18.29 30.95
C ALA A 7 20.53 -17.34 29.76
N ALA A 8 21.46 -17.24 28.79
CA ALA A 8 21.27 -16.44 27.58
C ALA A 8 20.17 -16.99 26.65
N ILE A 9 19.95 -18.32 26.66
CA ILE A 9 18.86 -18.96 25.91
C ILE A 9 17.49 -18.73 26.59
N SER A 10 17.46 -18.37 27.88
CA SER A 10 16.22 -18.18 28.65
C SER A 10 15.64 -16.75 28.68
N SER A 11 16.31 -15.75 28.09
CA SER A 11 15.91 -14.33 28.23
C SER A 11 15.56 -13.59 26.94
N SER A 12 15.64 -14.22 25.77
CA SER A 12 15.14 -13.60 24.54
C SER A 12 13.63 -13.81 24.40
N ALA A 13 12.85 -12.72 24.38
CA ALA A 13 11.43 -12.76 24.01
C ALA A 13 11.21 -13.28 22.56
N TRP A 14 12.29 -13.40 21.78
CA TRP A 14 12.32 -13.89 20.41
C TRP A 14 12.86 -15.33 20.37
N ARG A 15 11.97 -16.28 20.02
CA ARG A 15 12.20 -17.73 20.19
C ARG A 15 13.34 -18.31 19.35
N PHE A 16 13.67 -17.70 18.21
CA PHE A 16 14.66 -18.21 17.26
C PHE A 16 15.80 -17.20 16.99
N ASP A 17 16.02 -16.27 17.91
CA ASP A 17 17.03 -15.22 17.78
C ASP A 17 18.45 -15.83 17.73
N ARG A 18 19.25 -15.44 16.74
CA ARG A 18 20.67 -15.81 16.66
C ARG A 18 21.53 -14.55 16.78
N PRO A 19 22.77 -14.61 17.32
CA PRO A 19 23.67 -13.45 17.41
C PRO A 19 23.91 -12.74 16.06
N SER A 20 23.77 -13.48 14.96
CA SER A 20 23.82 -12.96 13.58
C SER A 20 22.59 -12.13 13.13
N ASP A 21 21.52 -12.03 13.92
CA ASP A 21 20.26 -11.32 13.60
C ASP A 21 20.28 -9.82 13.95
N GLU A 22 21.34 -9.30 14.57
CA GLU A 22 21.46 -7.87 14.94
C GLU A 22 21.70 -6.94 13.74
N GLN A 23 21.44 -7.38 12.51
CA GLN A 23 21.66 -6.54 11.34
C GLN A 23 20.48 -5.57 11.14
N PRO A 24 20.71 -4.24 11.15
CA PRO A 24 19.63 -3.29 10.98
C PRO A 24 18.99 -3.42 9.59
N SER A 25 17.66 -3.27 9.55
CA SER A 25 16.92 -3.20 8.29
C SER A 25 17.38 -1.99 7.45
N LEU A 26 17.44 -2.15 6.12
CA LEU A 26 17.93 -1.13 5.17
C LEU A 26 19.27 -0.52 5.58
N ARG A 27 20.32 -1.33 5.75
CA ARG A 27 21.64 -0.89 6.23
C ARG A 27 22.22 0.34 5.53
N GLU A 28 21.95 0.48 4.24
CA GLU A 28 22.43 1.59 3.41
C GLU A 28 21.86 2.94 3.84
N VAL A 29 20.69 2.94 4.48
CA VAL A 29 19.90 4.15 4.77
C VAL A 29 19.44 4.23 6.25
N ASN A 30 19.75 3.21 7.05
CA ASN A 30 19.40 3.18 8.48
C ASN A 30 20.04 4.35 9.24
N ALA A 31 19.23 5.09 9.99
CA ALA A 31 19.66 6.29 10.72
C ALA A 31 20.45 7.32 9.86
N SER A 32 20.21 7.38 8.56
CA SER A 32 20.90 8.31 7.64
C SER A 32 20.42 9.75 7.75
N ILE A 33 19.15 9.98 8.14
CA ILE A 33 18.55 11.32 8.19
C ILE A 33 18.60 11.84 9.62
N THR A 34 19.45 12.84 9.85
CA THR A 34 19.63 13.50 11.15
C THR A 34 18.40 14.30 11.53
N VAL A 35 17.80 13.96 12.68
CA VAL A 35 16.67 14.69 13.22
C VAL A 35 17.17 15.85 14.11
N PRO A 36 16.77 17.11 13.88
CA PRO A 36 17.17 18.23 14.72
C PRO A 36 16.59 18.09 16.14
N LYS A 37 17.46 18.20 17.15
CA LYS A 37 17.13 18.06 18.58
C LYS A 37 16.37 19.25 19.16
N THR A 38 16.50 20.43 18.55
CA THR A 38 15.94 21.70 19.03
C THR A 38 15.40 22.53 17.86
N GLY A 39 14.20 23.09 18.01
CA GLY A 39 13.57 23.95 16.99
C GLY A 39 12.04 23.97 17.05
N VAL A 40 11.46 24.95 16.35
CA VAL A 40 10.01 25.15 16.19
C VAL A 40 9.34 23.87 15.66
N TRP A 41 8.16 23.53 16.17
CA TRP A 41 7.38 22.32 15.86
C TRP A 41 7.39 21.96 14.36
N PHE A 42 7.23 22.95 13.48
CA PHE A 42 7.27 22.78 12.02
C PHE A 42 8.61 22.29 11.47
N ARG A 43 9.76 22.79 11.97
CA ARG A 43 11.09 22.34 11.50
C ARG A 43 11.39 20.89 11.90
N ARG A 44 10.91 20.44 13.07
CA ARG A 44 11.00 19.02 13.46
C ARG A 44 10.07 18.16 12.60
N LEU A 45 8.85 18.63 12.32
CA LEU A 45 7.93 17.94 11.41
C LEU A 45 8.55 17.75 10.02
N PHE A 46 9.11 18.80 9.40
CA PHE A 46 9.77 18.69 8.09
C PHE A 46 10.96 17.71 8.05
N ALA A 47 11.63 17.45 9.17
CA ALA A 47 12.69 16.45 9.24
C ALA A 47 12.15 15.00 9.37
N PHE A 48 10.94 14.85 9.90
CA PHE A 48 10.25 13.56 10.02
C PHE A 48 9.31 13.27 8.84
N ILE A 49 8.92 14.27 8.06
CA ILE A 49 8.14 14.14 6.83
C ILE A 49 8.92 13.29 5.83
N GLY A 50 8.28 12.24 5.30
CA GLY A 50 8.83 11.39 4.24
C GLY A 50 8.36 9.94 4.31
N PRO A 51 8.57 9.22 5.44
CA PRO A 51 8.15 7.84 5.63
C PRO A 51 6.68 7.59 5.35
N GLY A 52 5.81 8.42 5.93
CA GLY A 52 4.37 8.35 5.75
C GLY A 52 3.96 8.60 4.31
N TYR A 53 4.61 9.53 3.62
CA TYR A 53 4.33 9.84 2.21
C TYR A 53 4.77 8.72 1.27
N MET A 54 5.91 8.08 1.50
CA MET A 54 6.28 6.89 0.71
C MET A 54 5.30 5.74 0.93
N VAL A 55 4.76 5.59 2.15
CA VAL A 55 3.79 4.54 2.43
C VAL A 55 2.43 4.86 1.82
N SER A 56 1.93 6.09 1.95
CA SER A 56 0.60 6.50 1.46
C SER A 56 0.45 6.36 -0.05
N VAL A 57 1.55 6.35 -0.78
CA VAL A 57 1.56 6.20 -2.24
C VAL A 57 1.09 4.83 -2.69
N GLY A 58 1.46 3.77 -1.98
CA GLY A 58 0.97 2.44 -2.33
C GLY A 58 -0.56 2.35 -2.20
N TYR A 59 -1.18 3.22 -1.40
CA TYR A 59 -2.64 3.31 -1.27
C TYR A 59 -3.32 4.10 -2.40
N MET A 60 -2.54 4.58 -3.37
CA MET A 60 -3.03 5.31 -4.55
C MET A 60 -2.68 4.59 -5.86
N ASP A 61 -2.30 3.32 -5.80
CA ASP A 61 -1.91 2.51 -6.95
C ASP A 61 -3.09 2.23 -7.91
N PRO A 62 -2.84 1.85 -9.18
CA PRO A 62 -3.90 1.57 -10.14
C PRO A 62 -4.85 0.44 -9.72
N GLY A 63 -4.41 -0.46 -8.82
CA GLY A 63 -5.25 -1.51 -8.25
C GLY A 63 -6.43 -0.95 -7.46
N ASN A 64 -6.18 0.04 -6.58
CA ASN A 64 -7.22 0.74 -5.83
C ASN A 64 -8.22 1.47 -6.74
N TRP A 65 -7.74 2.01 -7.87
CA TRP A 65 -8.58 2.80 -8.78
C TRP A 65 -9.64 1.95 -9.45
N ALA A 66 -9.31 0.71 -9.83
CA ALA A 66 -10.27 -0.20 -10.45
C ALA A 66 -11.47 -0.46 -9.54
N THR A 67 -11.24 -0.69 -8.25
CA THR A 67 -12.30 -0.93 -7.27
C THR A 67 -13.10 0.34 -6.95
N ASP A 68 -12.44 1.50 -6.87
CA ASP A 68 -13.10 2.78 -6.58
C ASP A 68 -13.96 3.28 -7.76
N LEU A 69 -13.47 3.12 -9.00
CA LEU A 69 -14.22 3.44 -10.22
C LEU A 69 -15.45 2.54 -10.36
N ALA A 70 -15.27 1.22 -10.23
CA ALA A 70 -16.37 0.27 -10.31
C ALA A 70 -17.42 0.52 -9.22
N GLY A 71 -16.96 0.82 -7.99
CA GLY A 71 -17.84 1.15 -6.87
C GLY A 71 -18.65 2.42 -7.11
N GLY A 72 -18.02 3.47 -7.63
CA GLY A 72 -18.69 4.73 -7.96
C GLY A 72 -19.67 4.59 -9.11
N ALA A 73 -19.29 3.88 -10.18
CA ALA A 73 -20.14 3.70 -11.36
C ALA A 73 -21.41 2.89 -11.07
N GLN A 74 -21.28 1.80 -10.29
CA GLN A 74 -22.40 0.89 -10.02
C GLN A 74 -23.27 1.34 -8.84
N PHE A 75 -22.67 1.87 -7.79
CA PHE A 75 -23.36 2.10 -6.50
C PHE A 75 -23.35 3.56 -6.04
N GLY A 76 -22.89 4.47 -6.89
CA GLY A 76 -22.77 5.88 -6.58
C GLY A 76 -21.86 6.14 -5.38
N CYS A 77 -22.23 7.11 -4.55
CA CYS A 77 -21.43 7.50 -3.38
C CYS A 77 -21.53 6.54 -2.18
N THR A 78 -22.33 5.46 -2.25
CA THR A 78 -22.64 4.58 -1.10
C THR A 78 -21.40 3.92 -0.51
N LEU A 79 -20.44 3.55 -1.36
CA LEU A 79 -19.20 2.89 -0.96
C LEU A 79 -18.14 3.84 -0.37
N LEU A 80 -18.40 5.15 -0.30
CA LEU A 80 -17.51 6.11 0.38
C LEU A 80 -17.29 5.76 1.86
N PHE A 81 -18.32 5.25 2.53
CA PHE A 81 -18.20 4.76 3.90
C PHE A 81 -17.16 3.63 4.00
N VAL A 82 -17.13 2.72 3.02
CA VAL A 82 -16.18 1.60 2.98
C VAL A 82 -14.75 2.10 2.76
N ILE A 83 -14.54 3.06 1.84
CA ILE A 83 -13.23 3.70 1.64
C ILE A 83 -12.75 4.37 2.94
N MET A 84 -13.62 5.14 3.60
CA MET A 84 -13.29 5.80 4.87
C MET A 84 -12.94 4.78 5.96
N LEU A 85 -13.78 3.75 6.14
CA LEU A 85 -13.56 2.71 7.13
C LEU A 85 -12.25 1.97 6.88
N SER A 86 -11.98 1.63 5.62
CA SER A 86 -10.74 0.94 5.28
C SER A 86 -9.50 1.81 5.48
N ASN A 87 -9.60 3.11 5.18
CA ASN A 87 -8.49 4.03 5.47
C ASN A 87 -8.23 4.17 6.98
N LEU A 88 -9.29 4.16 7.82
CA LEU A 88 -9.10 4.15 9.28
C LEU A 88 -8.41 2.86 9.76
N MET A 89 -8.77 1.70 9.17
CA MET A 89 -8.07 0.44 9.42
C MET A 89 -6.60 0.52 8.99
N ALA A 90 -6.32 1.09 7.82
CA ALA A 90 -4.97 1.31 7.32
C ALA A 90 -4.15 2.21 8.24
N ILE A 91 -4.68 3.36 8.67
CA ILE A 91 -4.01 4.27 9.62
C ILE A 91 -3.66 3.54 10.91
N LEU A 92 -4.59 2.76 11.46
CA LEU A 92 -4.34 1.96 12.66
C LEU A 92 -3.19 0.98 12.43
N LEU A 93 -3.27 0.13 11.41
CA LEU A 93 -2.27 -0.90 11.13
C LEU A 93 -0.89 -0.31 10.81
N GLN A 94 -0.86 0.79 10.06
CA GLN A 94 0.38 1.50 9.74
C GLN A 94 1.03 2.14 10.97
N ALA A 95 0.23 2.72 11.87
CA ALA A 95 0.73 3.22 13.15
C ALA A 95 1.32 2.09 14.02
N LEU A 96 0.72 0.89 13.97
CA LEU A 96 1.26 -0.30 14.66
C LEU A 96 2.57 -0.79 14.03
N ALA A 97 2.65 -0.81 12.69
CA ALA A 97 3.87 -1.19 11.96
C ALA A 97 5.04 -0.24 12.26
N ALA A 98 4.79 1.07 12.22
CA ALA A 98 5.75 2.09 12.61
C ALA A 98 6.22 1.90 14.06
N ARG A 99 5.26 1.64 14.97
CA ARG A 99 5.57 1.40 16.39
C ARG A 99 6.44 0.18 16.60
N LEU A 100 6.18 -0.92 15.89
CA LEU A 100 7.00 -2.14 15.94
C LEU A 100 8.45 -1.82 15.55
N GLY A 101 8.63 -1.16 14.40
CA GLY A 101 9.94 -0.76 13.88
C GLY A 101 10.72 0.13 14.85
N ILE A 102 10.05 1.13 15.43
CA ILE A 102 10.71 2.09 16.30
C ILE A 102 11.07 1.50 17.67
N ALA A 103 10.15 0.72 18.25
CA ALA A 103 10.31 0.17 19.59
C ALA A 103 11.34 -0.97 19.63
N THR A 104 11.22 -1.92 18.69
CA THR A 104 12.04 -3.14 18.65
C THR A 104 13.34 -2.96 17.87
N GLY A 105 13.41 -1.97 16.97
CA GLY A 105 14.53 -1.81 16.04
C GLY A 105 14.60 -2.89 14.95
N ARG A 106 13.54 -3.70 14.81
CA ARG A 106 13.40 -4.75 13.80
C ARG A 106 12.23 -4.42 12.89
N ASP A 107 12.38 -4.70 11.60
CA ASP A 107 11.23 -4.68 10.70
C ASP A 107 10.31 -5.89 10.95
N LEU A 108 9.09 -5.85 10.40
CA LEU A 108 8.11 -6.92 10.57
C LEU A 108 8.59 -8.28 10.03
N ALA A 109 9.37 -8.29 8.95
CA ALA A 109 9.91 -9.54 8.37
C ALA A 109 10.96 -10.16 9.29
N GLN A 110 11.87 -9.34 9.83
CA GLN A 110 12.85 -9.76 10.84
C GLN A 110 12.16 -10.25 12.13
N ALA A 111 11.10 -9.57 12.57
CA ALA A 111 10.31 -9.99 13.73
C ALA A 111 9.61 -11.34 13.51
N CYS A 112 9.03 -11.55 12.31
CA CYS A 112 8.45 -12.83 11.92
C CYS A 112 9.51 -13.94 11.91
N ARG A 113 10.68 -13.68 11.32
CA ARG A 113 11.80 -14.63 11.27
C ARG A 113 12.31 -15.02 12.66
N ALA A 114 12.39 -14.06 13.57
CA ALA A 114 12.87 -14.30 14.93
C ALA A 114 11.85 -15.04 15.81
N TYR A 115 10.57 -15.10 15.41
CA TYR A 115 9.51 -15.74 16.17
C TYR A 115 9.04 -17.09 15.60
N TYR A 116 8.99 -17.24 14.27
CA TYR A 116 8.46 -18.44 13.60
C TYR A 116 9.57 -19.43 13.20
N PRO A 117 9.27 -20.75 13.15
CA PRO A 117 10.22 -21.75 12.67
C PRO A 117 10.46 -21.59 11.16
N ARG A 118 11.60 -22.10 10.69
CA ARG A 118 12.06 -21.95 9.28
C ARG A 118 11.02 -22.27 8.20
N PRO A 119 10.20 -23.34 8.30
CA PRO A 119 9.20 -23.65 7.29
C PRO A 119 8.12 -22.57 7.18
N VAL A 120 7.60 -22.10 8.32
CA VAL A 120 6.57 -21.05 8.37
C VAL A 120 7.15 -19.74 7.84
N ASN A 121 8.38 -19.40 8.25
CA ASN A 121 9.08 -18.22 7.76
C ASN A 121 9.27 -18.23 6.23
N PHE A 122 9.58 -19.40 5.65
CA PHE A 122 9.72 -19.55 4.20
C PHE A 122 8.38 -19.43 3.46
N LEU A 123 7.31 -19.99 4.00
CA LEU A 123 5.95 -19.83 3.44
C LEU A 123 5.49 -18.37 3.49
N LEU A 124 5.72 -17.67 4.61
CA LEU A 124 5.43 -16.24 4.74
C LEU A 124 6.21 -15.40 3.72
N TRP A 125 7.47 -15.77 3.45
CA TRP A 125 8.27 -15.13 2.41
C TRP A 125 7.70 -15.34 1.01
N ILE A 126 7.37 -16.57 0.62
CA ILE A 126 6.77 -16.87 -0.70
C ILE A 126 5.49 -16.06 -0.87
N ALA A 127 4.61 -16.10 0.11
CA ALA A 127 3.32 -15.44 0.03
C ALA A 127 3.49 -13.90 -0.06
N CYS A 128 4.50 -13.33 0.61
CA CYS A 128 4.83 -11.92 0.49
C CYS A 128 5.44 -11.56 -0.87
N GLU A 129 6.33 -12.40 -1.40
CA GLU A 129 6.96 -12.15 -2.71
C GLU A 129 5.93 -12.25 -3.83
N LEU A 130 4.99 -13.20 -3.76
CA LEU A 130 3.87 -13.30 -4.68
C LEU A 130 2.97 -12.06 -4.64
N ALA A 131 2.70 -11.51 -3.45
CA ALA A 131 1.93 -10.28 -3.32
C ALA A 131 2.66 -9.05 -3.91
N ILE A 132 3.99 -9.00 -3.79
CA ILE A 132 4.79 -7.92 -4.40
C ILE A 132 4.79 -8.05 -5.93
N ILE A 133 4.91 -9.27 -6.46
CA ILE A 133 4.81 -9.52 -7.91
C ILE A 133 3.42 -9.15 -8.44
N ALA A 134 2.36 -9.49 -7.69
CA ALA A 134 0.99 -9.11 -8.04
C ALA A 134 0.79 -7.59 -8.02
N CYS A 135 1.38 -6.88 -7.06
CA CYS A 135 1.39 -5.42 -7.04
C CYS A 135 2.12 -4.84 -8.26
N ASP A 136 3.32 -5.36 -8.56
CA ASP A 136 4.12 -4.93 -9.71
C ASP A 136 3.38 -5.19 -11.04
N LEU A 137 2.60 -6.27 -11.11
CA LEU A 137 1.72 -6.56 -12.25
C LEU A 137 0.62 -5.50 -12.41
N ALA A 138 -0.03 -5.09 -11.31
CA ALA A 138 -1.05 -4.03 -11.34
C ALA A 138 -0.46 -2.69 -11.83
N GLU A 139 0.77 -2.38 -11.43
CA GLU A 139 1.50 -1.19 -11.87
C GLU A 139 1.84 -1.23 -13.36
N VAL A 140 2.34 -2.38 -13.85
CA VAL A 140 2.66 -2.56 -15.27
C VAL A 140 1.41 -2.35 -16.12
N ILE A 141 0.28 -2.93 -15.69
CA ILE A 141 -1.00 -2.76 -16.38
C ILE A 141 -1.45 -1.30 -16.35
N GLY A 142 -1.49 -0.66 -15.17
CA GLY A 142 -1.94 0.73 -15.05
C GLY A 142 -1.08 1.70 -15.85
N THR A 143 0.24 1.51 -15.83
CA THR A 143 1.19 2.32 -16.61
C THR A 143 1.03 2.07 -18.11
N ALA A 144 0.86 0.82 -18.55
CA ALA A 144 0.62 0.48 -19.94
C ALA A 144 -0.69 1.10 -20.46
N ILE A 145 -1.76 1.05 -19.67
CA ILE A 145 -3.04 1.70 -19.98
C ILE A 145 -2.82 3.22 -20.06
N ALA A 146 -2.14 3.84 -19.09
CA ALA A 146 -1.87 5.27 -19.14
C ALA A 146 -1.11 5.71 -20.40
N LEU A 147 -0.10 4.92 -20.82
CA LEU A 147 0.65 5.17 -22.04
C LEU A 147 -0.19 4.99 -23.31
N GLN A 148 -1.09 4.00 -23.32
CA GLN A 148 -2.05 3.80 -24.41
C GLN A 148 -2.97 5.01 -24.54
N LEU A 149 -3.51 5.50 -23.42
CA LEU A 149 -4.46 6.61 -23.40
C LEU A 149 -3.80 7.96 -23.74
N LEU A 150 -2.56 8.19 -23.32
CA LEU A 150 -1.84 9.46 -23.57
C LEU A 150 -1.19 9.54 -24.96
N PHE A 151 -0.60 8.44 -25.42
CA PHE A 151 0.27 8.44 -26.60
C PHE A 151 -0.21 7.51 -27.72
N GLY A 152 -1.33 6.80 -27.52
CA GLY A 152 -1.84 5.82 -28.49
C GLY A 152 -0.96 4.59 -28.65
N ILE A 153 -0.08 4.31 -27.68
CA ILE A 153 0.85 3.16 -27.74
C ILE A 153 0.06 1.88 -27.43
N PRO A 154 0.16 0.80 -28.23
CA PRO A 154 -0.49 -0.46 -27.92
C PRO A 154 -0.10 -0.99 -26.53
N LEU A 155 -1.03 -1.65 -25.82
CA LEU A 155 -0.79 -2.16 -24.45
C LEU A 155 0.49 -2.98 -24.30
N ILE A 156 0.82 -3.85 -25.26
CA ILE A 156 2.06 -4.64 -25.26
C ILE A 156 3.29 -3.72 -25.32
N GLY A 157 3.25 -2.70 -26.19
CA GLY A 157 4.31 -1.71 -26.28
C GLY A 157 4.44 -0.90 -25.00
N GLY A 158 3.32 -0.50 -24.39
CA GLY A 158 3.28 0.16 -23.09
C GLY A 158 3.88 -0.70 -21.98
N ALA A 159 3.51 -1.98 -21.90
CA ALA A 159 4.03 -2.94 -20.92
C ALA A 159 5.55 -3.12 -21.06
N ILE A 160 6.07 -3.24 -22.28
CA ILE A 160 7.52 -3.32 -22.52
C ILE A 160 8.21 -2.00 -22.14
N LEU A 161 7.59 -0.85 -22.43
CA LEU A 161 8.13 0.46 -22.07
C LEU A 161 8.24 0.63 -20.55
N THR A 162 7.38 -0.01 -19.77
CA THR A 162 7.51 -0.01 -18.30
C THR A 162 8.84 -0.60 -17.83
N ALA A 163 9.52 -1.45 -18.61
CA ALA A 163 10.87 -1.89 -18.24
C ALA A 163 11.86 -0.71 -18.10
N LEU A 164 11.61 0.43 -18.77
CA LEU A 164 12.39 1.65 -18.60
C LEU A 164 12.17 2.33 -17.24
N ASP A 165 11.00 2.17 -16.62
CA ASP A 165 10.74 2.70 -15.28
C ASP A 165 11.65 2.07 -14.23
N ALA A 166 12.02 0.79 -14.42
CA ALA A 166 12.92 0.08 -13.54
C ALA A 166 14.29 0.75 -13.52
N PHE A 167 14.79 1.14 -14.69
CA PHE A 167 16.05 1.88 -14.80
C PHE A 167 15.94 3.28 -14.19
N LEU A 168 14.80 3.95 -14.35
CA LEU A 168 14.55 5.27 -13.74
C LEU A 168 14.61 5.20 -12.22
N VAL A 169 13.96 4.21 -11.61
CA VAL A 169 14.00 4.02 -10.14
C VAL A 169 15.40 3.70 -9.67
N LEU A 170 16.13 2.83 -10.38
CA LEU A 170 17.52 2.52 -10.02
C LEU A 170 18.43 3.74 -10.09
N LEU A 171 18.24 4.61 -11.07
CA LEU A 171 18.95 5.88 -11.18
C LEU A 171 18.64 6.81 -10.00
N LEU A 172 17.36 6.89 -9.59
CA LEU A 172 16.93 7.68 -8.44
C LEU A 172 17.49 7.14 -7.13
N MET A 173 17.51 5.81 -6.95
CA MET A 173 18.05 5.16 -5.76
C MET A 173 19.56 5.46 -5.60
N ASN A 174 20.33 5.44 -6.70
CA ASN A 174 21.75 5.79 -6.68
C ASN A 174 22.03 7.26 -6.29
N ARG A 175 21.07 8.17 -6.46
CA ARG A 175 21.20 9.60 -6.10
C ARG A 175 20.92 9.86 -4.61
N GLY A 176 20.32 8.92 -3.89
CA GLY A 176 20.08 8.98 -2.45
C GLY A 176 18.61 9.22 -2.06
N PHE A 177 18.29 8.88 -0.81
CA PHE A 177 16.91 8.76 -0.32
C PHE A 177 16.09 10.06 -0.34
N ARG A 178 16.74 11.22 -0.15
CA ARG A 178 16.05 12.53 -0.21
C ARG A 178 15.52 12.86 -1.61
N TYR A 179 16.23 12.44 -2.66
CA TYR A 179 15.77 12.63 -4.04
C TYR A 179 14.58 11.73 -4.35
N LEU A 180 14.60 10.51 -3.82
CA LEU A 180 13.50 9.56 -3.91
C LEU A 180 12.25 10.09 -3.19
N GLU A 181 12.37 10.54 -1.93
CA GLU A 181 11.26 11.18 -1.19
C GLU A 181 10.70 12.39 -1.95
N ALA A 182 11.56 13.26 -2.49
CA ALA A 182 11.12 14.44 -3.25
C ALA A 182 10.41 14.07 -4.57
N PHE A 183 10.89 13.06 -5.29
CA PHE A 183 10.25 12.54 -6.50
C PHE A 183 8.86 11.99 -6.19
N VAL A 184 8.76 11.18 -5.14
CA VAL A 184 7.50 10.61 -4.66
C VAL A 184 6.49 11.70 -4.29
N ILE A 185 6.92 12.73 -3.55
CA ILE A 185 6.07 13.87 -3.19
C ILE A 185 5.62 14.67 -4.42
N ALA A 186 6.49 14.85 -5.42
CA ALA A 186 6.13 15.52 -6.66
C ALA A 186 5.03 14.76 -7.42
N LEU A 187 5.13 13.43 -7.52
CA LEU A 187 4.08 12.60 -8.13
C LEU A 187 2.77 12.68 -7.34
N LEU A 188 2.83 12.67 -6.01
CA LEU A 188 1.64 12.86 -5.17
C LEU A 188 0.95 14.20 -5.41
N ILE A 189 1.70 15.29 -5.54
CA ILE A 189 1.14 16.62 -5.83
C ILE A 189 0.45 16.62 -7.20
N ILE A 190 1.00 15.94 -8.19
CA ILE A 190 0.38 15.81 -9.52
C ILE A 190 -0.94 15.05 -9.42
N ILE A 191 -0.96 13.88 -8.76
CA ILE A 191 -2.18 13.07 -8.58
C ILE A 191 -3.26 13.87 -7.86
N PHE A 192 -2.90 14.49 -6.74
CA PHE A 192 -3.81 15.31 -5.95
C PHE A 192 -4.36 16.50 -6.76
N GLY A 193 -3.48 17.21 -7.48
CA GLY A 193 -3.89 18.33 -8.35
C GLY A 193 -4.86 17.90 -9.44
N CYS A 194 -4.61 16.76 -10.09
CA CYS A 194 -5.49 16.24 -11.14
C CYS A 194 -6.90 15.92 -10.59
N PHE A 195 -7.00 15.22 -9.47
CA PHE A 195 -8.31 14.86 -8.89
C PHE A 195 -9.00 16.02 -8.18
N ALA A 196 -8.25 16.96 -7.59
CA ALA A 196 -8.83 18.18 -7.03
C ALA A 196 -9.53 19.01 -8.10
N ILE A 197 -8.93 19.14 -9.30
CA ILE A 197 -9.55 19.81 -10.44
C ILE A 197 -10.82 19.05 -10.88
N GLN A 198 -10.75 17.72 -10.99
CA GLN A 198 -11.90 16.90 -11.41
C GLN A 198 -13.08 16.97 -10.43
N ILE A 199 -12.84 16.89 -9.11
CA ILE A 199 -13.88 17.11 -8.09
C ILE A 199 -14.49 18.50 -8.24
N PHE A 200 -13.65 19.53 -8.38
CA PHE A 200 -14.11 20.91 -8.45
C PHE A 200 -15.05 21.12 -9.64
N VAL A 201 -14.73 20.50 -10.79
CA VAL A 201 -15.55 20.53 -11.99
C VAL A 201 -16.81 19.68 -11.85
N ALA A 202 -16.71 18.50 -11.24
CA ALA A 202 -17.86 17.62 -10.99
C ALA A 202 -18.92 18.26 -10.07
N ALA A 203 -18.52 19.25 -9.26
CA ALA A 203 -19.37 20.02 -8.34
C ALA A 203 -20.42 19.18 -7.58
N PRO A 204 -20.04 18.06 -6.94
CA PRO A 204 -20.97 17.16 -6.27
C PRO A 204 -21.64 17.83 -5.06
N PRO A 205 -22.91 17.53 -4.75
CA PRO A 205 -23.57 18.05 -3.55
C PRO A 205 -22.85 17.60 -2.27
N ALA A 206 -22.30 18.56 -1.52
CA ALA A 206 -21.53 18.29 -0.30
C ALA A 206 -22.32 17.51 0.76
N GLY A 207 -23.65 17.69 0.81
CA GLY A 207 -24.54 16.96 1.71
C GLY A 207 -24.57 15.45 1.43
N THR A 208 -24.58 15.05 0.15
CA THR A 208 -24.59 13.63 -0.25
C THR A 208 -23.25 12.97 0.04
N ILE A 209 -22.13 13.69 -0.15
CA ILE A 209 -20.79 13.20 0.17
C ILE A 209 -20.65 12.95 1.67
N LEU A 210 -20.98 13.95 2.49
CA LEU A 210 -20.87 13.83 3.94
C LEU A 210 -21.78 12.74 4.49
N HIS A 211 -23.03 12.66 4.00
CA HIS A 211 -23.93 11.59 4.41
C HIS A 211 -23.37 10.21 4.05
N SER A 212 -22.92 10.01 2.80
CA SER A 212 -22.43 8.70 2.35
C SER A 212 -21.07 8.33 2.94
N MET A 213 -20.29 9.29 3.42
CA MET A 213 -19.02 9.06 4.09
C MET A 213 -19.21 8.61 5.54
N PHE A 214 -20.21 9.14 6.25
CA PHE A 214 -20.40 8.88 7.69
C PHE A 214 -21.57 7.94 8.03
N VAL A 215 -22.53 7.74 7.12
CA VAL A 215 -23.71 6.90 7.37
C VAL A 215 -23.57 5.56 6.62
N PRO A 216 -23.47 4.43 7.34
CA PRO A 216 -23.42 3.11 6.71
C PRO A 216 -24.77 2.73 6.11
N SER A 217 -24.77 2.25 4.86
CA SER A 217 -25.94 1.61 4.25
C SER A 217 -25.97 0.12 4.58
N SER A 218 -27.14 -0.40 4.94
CA SER A 218 -27.35 -1.85 5.14
C SER A 218 -27.20 -2.66 3.84
N GLU A 219 -27.31 -1.99 2.68
CA GLU A 219 -27.17 -2.58 1.36
C GLU A 219 -25.77 -3.13 1.09
N ILE A 220 -24.75 -2.60 1.78
CA ILE A 220 -23.35 -3.03 1.64
C ILE A 220 -23.19 -4.51 2.00
N VAL A 221 -24.00 -5.02 2.93
CA VAL A 221 -23.90 -6.41 3.42
C VAL A 221 -24.94 -7.31 2.77
N THR A 222 -26.08 -6.77 2.31
CA THR A 222 -27.17 -7.56 1.72
C THR A 222 -26.97 -7.81 0.23
N ASN A 223 -26.33 -6.89 -0.51
CA ASN A 223 -26.09 -7.05 -1.95
C ASN A 223 -24.75 -7.74 -2.20
N PRO A 224 -24.72 -8.92 -2.85
CA PRO A 224 -23.50 -9.69 -3.07
C PRO A 224 -22.47 -8.95 -3.95
N THR A 225 -22.91 -8.21 -4.97
CA THR A 225 -22.02 -7.44 -5.86
C THR A 225 -21.44 -6.24 -5.12
N MET A 226 -22.26 -5.51 -4.35
CA MET A 226 -21.79 -4.38 -3.55
C MET A 226 -20.79 -4.84 -2.48
N LEU A 227 -21.05 -5.99 -1.86
CA LEU A 227 -20.14 -6.58 -0.90
C LEU A 227 -18.83 -7.03 -1.55
N TYR A 228 -18.88 -7.61 -2.75
CA TYR A 228 -17.66 -8.00 -3.49
C TYR A 228 -16.75 -6.79 -3.75
N ILE A 229 -17.32 -5.67 -4.23
CA ILE A 229 -16.55 -4.42 -4.43
C ILE A 229 -16.07 -3.86 -3.08
N ALA A 230 -16.91 -3.89 -2.04
CA ALA A 230 -16.52 -3.42 -0.72
C ALA A 230 -15.33 -4.22 -0.14
N ILE A 231 -15.32 -5.55 -0.32
CA ILE A 231 -14.18 -6.39 0.06
C ILE A 231 -12.95 -6.04 -0.80
N GLY A 232 -13.14 -5.83 -2.10
CA GLY A 232 -12.10 -5.36 -3.01
C GLY A 232 -11.44 -4.07 -2.53
N ILE A 233 -12.24 -3.05 -2.17
CA ILE A 233 -11.75 -1.77 -1.61
C ILE A 233 -10.93 -2.02 -0.34
N ILE A 234 -11.41 -2.87 0.57
CA ILE A 234 -10.69 -3.16 1.83
C ILE A 234 -9.36 -3.88 1.56
N GLY A 235 -9.36 -4.85 0.64
CA GLY A 235 -8.16 -5.60 0.26
C GLY A 235 -7.11 -4.74 -0.46
N ALA A 236 -7.55 -3.93 -1.41
CA ALA A 236 -6.69 -3.06 -2.20
C ALA A 236 -6.09 -1.93 -1.35
N THR A 237 -6.84 -1.41 -0.37
CA THR A 237 -6.33 -0.37 0.52
C THR A 237 -5.32 -0.94 1.52
N VAL A 238 -5.63 -2.01 2.24
CA VAL A 238 -4.70 -2.55 3.27
C VAL A 238 -3.63 -3.45 2.63
N MET A 239 -2.63 -2.84 2.00
CA MET A 239 -1.55 -3.58 1.37
C MET A 239 -0.56 -4.20 2.37
N PRO A 240 -0.32 -5.53 2.33
CA PRO A 240 0.57 -6.20 3.29
C PRO A 240 2.03 -5.75 3.16
N HIS A 241 2.53 -5.60 1.93
CA HIS A 241 3.92 -5.20 1.69
C HIS A 241 4.23 -3.81 2.27
N ASN A 242 3.24 -2.92 2.34
CA ASN A 242 3.38 -1.60 2.96
C ASN A 242 3.54 -1.66 4.48
N LEU A 243 3.02 -2.70 5.16
CA LEU A 243 3.27 -2.90 6.60
C LEU A 243 4.73 -3.25 6.86
N TYR A 244 5.33 -4.10 6.02
CA TYR A 244 6.76 -4.41 6.08
C TYR A 244 7.59 -3.16 5.75
N LEU A 245 7.23 -2.45 4.67
CA LEU A 245 7.88 -1.22 4.24
C LEU A 245 7.93 -0.18 5.35
N HIS A 246 6.78 0.15 5.92
CA HIS A 246 6.68 1.21 6.93
C HIS A 246 7.46 0.85 8.20
N SER A 247 7.43 -0.42 8.63
CA SER A 247 8.18 -0.88 9.79
C SER A 247 9.70 -0.74 9.65
N SER A 248 10.22 -0.71 8.42
CA SER A 248 11.64 -0.50 8.14
C SER A 248 11.98 0.97 7.84
N ILE A 249 11.18 1.65 7.02
CA ILE A 249 11.47 3.05 6.62
C ILE A 249 11.52 3.99 7.81
N VAL A 250 10.68 3.79 8.84
CA VAL A 250 10.74 4.61 10.07
C VAL A 250 12.09 4.55 10.78
N GLN A 251 12.89 3.51 10.52
CA GLN A 251 14.23 3.33 11.08
C GLN A 251 15.32 4.12 10.32
N THR A 252 15.00 4.73 9.17
CA THR A 252 15.91 5.63 8.43
C THR A 252 16.18 6.94 9.17
N ARG A 253 15.26 7.34 10.06
CA ARG A 253 15.40 8.55 10.88
C ARG A 253 16.31 8.28 12.08
N ALA A 254 17.31 9.13 12.27
CA ALA A 254 18.23 9.05 13.41
C ALA A 254 17.58 9.67 14.66
N TYR A 255 16.76 8.89 15.37
CA TYR A 255 16.21 9.26 16.67
C TYR A 255 17.02 8.65 17.82
N GLU A 256 16.92 9.27 19.00
CA GLU A 256 17.62 8.81 20.19
C GLU A 256 17.03 7.48 20.68
N ARG A 257 17.89 6.49 20.92
CA ARG A 257 17.48 5.12 21.32
C ARG A 257 17.08 5.02 22.80
N THR A 258 16.84 6.15 23.46
CA THR A 258 16.27 6.25 24.81
C THR A 258 14.75 6.10 24.78
N ASP A 259 14.15 5.78 25.94
CA ASP A 259 12.69 5.61 26.02
C ASP A 259 11.93 6.88 25.64
N ALA A 260 12.43 8.07 26.02
CA ALA A 260 11.84 9.34 25.63
C ALA A 260 11.95 9.60 24.12
N GLY A 261 13.13 9.34 23.53
CA GLY A 261 13.35 9.50 22.08
C GLY A 261 12.49 8.57 21.23
N LYS A 262 12.31 7.32 21.66
CA LYS A 262 11.40 6.35 21.02
C LYS A 262 9.93 6.81 21.08
N ARG A 263 9.46 7.34 22.23
CA ARG A 263 8.09 7.86 22.36
C ARG A 263 7.83 9.03 21.41
N ASP A 264 8.78 9.96 21.34
CA ASP A 264 8.73 11.09 20.42
C ASP A 264 8.71 10.59 18.96
N ALA A 265 9.60 9.67 18.59
CA ALA A 265 9.66 9.12 17.24
C ALA A 265 8.35 8.42 16.85
N ILE A 266 7.74 7.63 17.74
CA ILE A 266 6.44 6.99 17.50
C ILE A 266 5.35 8.05 17.25
N LYS A 267 5.31 9.12 18.05
CA LYS A 267 4.33 10.20 17.89
C LYS A 267 4.48 10.92 16.54
N TRP A 268 5.71 11.19 16.12
CA TRP A 268 5.97 11.85 14.84
C TRP A 268 5.68 10.93 13.66
N ALA A 269 6.14 9.69 13.68
CA ALA A 269 5.87 8.71 12.63
C ALA A 269 4.37 8.45 12.47
N THR A 270 3.63 8.34 13.58
CA THR A 270 2.17 8.17 13.55
C THR A 270 1.47 9.39 12.96
N THR A 271 1.88 10.60 13.34
CA THR A 271 1.30 11.84 12.79
C THR A 271 1.58 11.95 11.29
N ASP A 272 2.82 11.71 10.86
CA ASP A 272 3.24 11.75 9.46
C ASP A 272 2.44 10.76 8.60
N SER A 273 2.36 9.50 9.03
CA SER A 273 1.59 8.48 8.30
C SER A 273 0.09 8.78 8.30
N THR A 274 -0.46 9.34 9.39
CA THR A 274 -1.89 9.68 9.45
C THR A 274 -2.23 10.79 8.47
N ILE A 275 -1.43 11.85 8.40
CA ILE A 275 -1.65 12.95 7.45
C ILE A 275 -1.53 12.42 6.01
N ALA A 276 -0.51 11.62 5.72
CA ALA A 276 -0.29 11.07 4.39
C ALA A 276 -1.44 10.13 3.94
N LEU A 277 -1.95 9.28 4.84
CA LEU A 277 -3.07 8.38 4.54
C LEU A 277 -4.42 9.13 4.46
N ILE A 278 -4.58 10.27 5.14
CA ILE A 278 -5.75 11.13 4.91
C ILE A 278 -5.73 11.72 3.49
N LEU A 279 -4.55 12.07 2.97
CA LEU A 279 -4.41 12.47 1.56
C LEU A 279 -4.73 11.32 0.59
N ALA A 280 -4.35 10.08 0.92
CA ALA A 280 -4.75 8.90 0.16
C ALA A 280 -6.28 8.71 0.14
N LEU A 281 -6.95 8.85 1.28
CA LEU A 281 -8.41 8.85 1.35
C LEU A 281 -9.04 9.91 0.47
N PHE A 282 -8.47 11.12 0.43
CA PHE A 282 -8.98 12.16 -0.46
C PHE A 282 -8.93 11.71 -1.92
N VAL A 283 -7.82 11.12 -2.38
CA VAL A 283 -7.69 10.64 -3.76
C VAL A 283 -8.69 9.52 -4.05
N ASN A 284 -8.77 8.50 -3.21
CA ASN A 284 -9.67 7.36 -3.41
C ASN A 284 -11.15 7.79 -3.38
N ALA A 285 -11.52 8.67 -2.43
CA ALA A 285 -12.85 9.28 -2.40
C ALA A 285 -13.12 10.12 -3.66
N SER A 286 -12.12 10.83 -4.18
CA SER A 286 -12.25 11.62 -5.41
C SER A 286 -12.55 10.74 -6.61
N ILE A 287 -11.83 9.64 -6.77
CA ILE A 287 -12.04 8.69 -7.86
C ILE A 287 -13.47 8.16 -7.84
N LEU A 288 -13.93 7.70 -6.67
CA LEU A 288 -15.28 7.17 -6.51
C LEU A 288 -16.35 8.23 -6.77
N ILE A 289 -16.20 9.45 -6.24
CA ILE A 289 -17.16 10.54 -6.44
C ILE A 289 -17.22 10.94 -7.92
N VAL A 290 -16.08 11.07 -8.58
CA VAL A 290 -16.01 11.41 -10.01
C VAL A 290 -16.68 10.31 -10.84
N ALA A 291 -16.42 9.04 -10.54
CA ALA A 291 -17.09 7.91 -11.20
C ALA A 291 -18.60 7.90 -10.93
N ALA A 292 -19.03 8.20 -9.71
CA ALA A 292 -20.44 8.31 -9.37
C ALA A 292 -21.13 9.43 -10.14
N VAL A 293 -20.54 10.62 -10.22
CA VAL A 293 -21.14 11.75 -10.95
C VAL A 293 -21.16 11.50 -12.45
N ALA A 294 -20.10 10.90 -13.00
CA ALA A 294 -20.01 10.66 -14.45
C ALA A 294 -20.88 9.47 -14.90
N PHE A 295 -20.84 8.34 -14.20
CA PHE A 295 -21.35 7.06 -14.73
C PHE A 295 -22.63 6.56 -14.04
N HIS A 296 -22.90 6.96 -12.80
CA HIS A 296 -24.05 6.44 -12.06
C HIS A 296 -25.35 7.06 -12.58
N GLY A 297 -26.25 6.21 -13.10
CA GLY A 297 -27.55 6.63 -13.64
C GLY A 297 -27.54 7.12 -15.08
N THR A 298 -26.39 7.07 -15.77
CA THR A 298 -26.23 7.51 -17.18
C THR A 298 -26.27 6.35 -18.20
N GLY A 299 -26.70 5.15 -17.78
CA GLY A 299 -26.75 3.95 -18.62
C GLY A 299 -25.40 3.27 -18.87
N HIS A 300 -24.30 3.79 -18.30
CA HIS A 300 -22.94 3.26 -18.41
C HIS A 300 -22.48 2.58 -17.10
N GLN A 301 -23.38 1.85 -16.43
CA GLN A 301 -23.12 1.24 -15.12
C GLN A 301 -22.14 0.06 -15.19
N ASP A 302 -21.90 -0.50 -16.38
CA ASP A 302 -20.95 -1.61 -16.61
C ASP A 302 -19.50 -1.15 -16.80
N VAL A 303 -19.22 0.15 -16.64
CA VAL A 303 -17.85 0.69 -16.74
C VAL A 303 -17.03 0.23 -15.52
N ALA A 304 -16.39 -0.93 -15.66
CA ALA A 304 -15.40 -1.45 -14.71
C ALA A 304 -13.95 -1.21 -15.16
N GLU A 305 -13.75 -0.78 -16.41
CA GLU A 305 -12.43 -0.68 -17.03
C GLU A 305 -11.89 0.75 -17.03
N ILE A 306 -10.62 0.91 -16.62
CA ILE A 306 -9.90 2.19 -16.56
C ILE A 306 -9.88 2.90 -17.93
N GLY A 307 -9.81 2.15 -19.03
CA GLY A 307 -9.84 2.70 -20.39
C GLY A 307 -11.18 3.34 -20.75
N GLN A 308 -12.29 2.68 -20.40
CA GLN A 308 -13.63 3.22 -20.63
C GLN A 308 -13.89 4.48 -19.80
N ALA A 309 -13.38 4.52 -18.56
CA ALA A 309 -13.45 5.72 -17.73
C ALA A 309 -12.76 6.90 -18.44
N PHE A 310 -11.58 6.71 -19.03
CA PHE A 310 -10.90 7.78 -19.76
C PHE A 310 -11.72 8.33 -20.93
N GLU A 311 -12.30 7.49 -21.77
CA GLU A 311 -13.06 7.95 -22.94
C GLU A 311 -14.32 8.74 -22.55
N LEU A 312 -14.95 8.33 -21.45
CA LEU A 312 -16.24 8.87 -21.03
C LEU A 312 -16.12 10.05 -20.05
N LEU A 313 -14.98 10.24 -19.38
CA LEU A 313 -14.77 11.34 -18.43
C LEU A 313 -14.89 12.72 -19.06
N SER A 314 -14.23 12.97 -20.21
CA SER A 314 -14.31 14.27 -20.89
C SER A 314 -15.72 14.67 -21.34
N PRO A 315 -16.49 13.80 -22.04
CA PRO A 315 -17.83 14.16 -22.47
C PRO A 315 -18.82 14.31 -21.30
N LEU A 316 -18.69 13.48 -20.25
CA LEU A 316 -19.65 13.48 -19.14
C LEU A 316 -19.39 14.59 -18.12
N LEU A 317 -18.12 14.98 -17.89
CA LEU A 317 -17.78 16.12 -17.03
C LEU A 317 -17.80 17.47 -17.78
N GLY A 318 -17.94 17.46 -19.11
CA GLY A 318 -17.92 18.68 -19.93
C GLY A 318 -16.55 19.37 -19.98
N LEU A 319 -15.47 18.67 -19.60
CA LEU A 319 -14.11 19.19 -19.57
C LEU A 319 -13.21 18.33 -20.44
N SER A 320 -12.79 18.86 -21.59
CA SER A 320 -11.94 18.16 -22.57
C SER A 320 -10.55 17.76 -22.04
N ILE A 321 -10.11 18.33 -20.91
CA ILE A 321 -8.82 18.01 -20.27
C ILE A 321 -9.00 16.92 -19.20
N ALA A 322 -10.23 16.54 -18.81
CA ALA A 322 -10.47 15.59 -17.71
C ALA A 322 -9.82 14.22 -17.97
N SER A 323 -9.97 13.69 -19.19
CA SER A 323 -9.34 12.42 -19.58
C SER A 323 -7.82 12.49 -19.50
N ILE A 324 -7.22 13.59 -19.98
CA ILE A 324 -5.76 13.79 -19.92
C ILE A 324 -5.27 13.87 -18.47
N LEU A 325 -5.96 14.62 -17.60
CA LEU A 325 -5.62 14.70 -16.17
C LEU A 325 -5.70 13.31 -15.51
N PHE A 326 -6.72 12.53 -15.84
CA PHE A 326 -6.88 11.17 -15.34
C PHE A 326 -5.73 10.26 -15.78
N ALA A 327 -5.35 10.26 -17.06
CA ALA A 327 -4.26 9.42 -17.55
C ALA A 327 -2.87 9.88 -17.05
N VAL A 328 -2.64 11.20 -16.87
CA VAL A 328 -1.42 11.71 -16.23
C VAL A 328 -1.35 11.27 -14.77
N ALA A 329 -2.46 11.34 -14.04
CA ALA A 329 -2.50 10.86 -12.66
C ALA A 329 -2.28 9.33 -12.59
N LEU A 330 -2.82 8.56 -13.54
CA LEU A 330 -2.63 7.11 -13.61
C LEU A 330 -1.16 6.75 -13.87
N LEU A 331 -0.50 7.46 -14.79
CA LEU A 331 0.93 7.31 -15.06
C LEU A 331 1.76 7.67 -13.82
N ALA A 332 1.43 8.78 -13.16
CA ALA A 332 2.11 9.20 -11.94
C ALA A 332 1.94 8.17 -10.81
N SER A 333 0.76 7.59 -10.66
CA SER A 333 0.46 6.53 -9.68
C SER A 333 1.31 5.27 -9.94
N GLY A 334 1.34 4.77 -11.18
CA GLY A 334 2.11 3.58 -11.55
C GLY A 334 3.62 3.74 -11.29
N LEU A 335 4.19 4.88 -11.67
CA LEU A 335 5.62 5.18 -11.41
C LEU A 335 5.96 5.26 -9.92
N ASN A 336 5.01 5.67 -9.09
CA ASN A 336 5.23 5.91 -7.67
C ASN A 336 5.21 4.60 -6.86
N SER A 337 4.23 3.73 -7.13
CA SER A 337 4.12 2.41 -6.49
C SER A 337 5.34 1.52 -6.80
N THR A 338 5.94 1.72 -7.96
CA THR A 338 7.18 1.05 -8.37
C THR A 338 8.35 1.24 -7.40
N VAL A 339 8.46 2.43 -6.79
CA VAL A 339 9.49 2.71 -5.80
C VAL A 339 9.24 1.92 -4.51
N THR A 340 7.99 1.88 -4.05
CA THR A 340 7.60 1.22 -2.79
C THR A 340 7.69 -0.29 -2.91
N ALA A 341 7.26 -0.88 -4.03
CA ALA A 341 7.37 -2.32 -4.29
C ALA A 341 8.83 -2.80 -4.25
N THR A 342 9.75 -2.03 -4.82
CA THR A 342 11.19 -2.37 -4.84
C THR A 342 11.80 -2.38 -3.44
N LEU A 343 11.49 -1.35 -2.64
CA LEU A 343 11.96 -1.23 -1.26
C LEU A 343 11.32 -2.31 -0.35
N ALA A 344 10.00 -2.51 -0.47
CA ALA A 344 9.26 -3.49 0.31
C ALA A 344 9.79 -4.90 0.04
N GLY A 345 10.06 -5.20 -1.23
CA GLY A 345 10.74 -6.41 -1.61
C GLY A 345 12.06 -6.56 -0.89
N GLN A 346 12.98 -5.59 -1.00
CA GLN A 346 14.30 -5.68 -0.38
C GLN A 346 14.19 -6.02 1.11
N ILE A 347 13.31 -5.32 1.83
CA ILE A 347 13.04 -5.55 3.26
C ILE A 347 12.55 -6.98 3.50
N VAL A 348 11.61 -7.46 2.71
CA VAL A 348 11.03 -8.81 2.85
C VAL A 348 12.10 -9.89 2.61
N MET A 349 12.92 -9.76 1.57
CA MET A 349 13.94 -10.78 1.27
C MET A 349 15.11 -10.76 2.26
N GLU A 350 15.60 -9.57 2.63
CA GLU A 350 16.66 -9.45 3.64
C GLU A 350 16.15 -9.89 5.02
N GLY A 351 14.93 -9.52 5.38
CA GLY A 351 14.30 -9.85 6.66
C GLY A 351 13.96 -11.33 6.78
N PHE A 352 13.28 -11.92 5.80
CA PHE A 352 12.87 -13.32 5.84
C PHE A 352 14.01 -14.29 5.50
N LEU A 353 14.80 -14.04 4.45
CA LEU A 353 15.80 -14.99 3.93
C LEU A 353 17.25 -14.62 4.27
N ARG A 354 17.56 -13.36 4.60
CA ARG A 354 18.93 -12.81 4.67
C ARG A 354 19.70 -12.95 3.36
N LEU A 355 18.97 -12.97 2.24
CA LEU A 355 19.57 -12.91 0.91
C LEU A 355 19.72 -11.45 0.51
N ARG A 356 20.94 -11.07 0.11
CA ARG A 356 21.24 -9.76 -0.45
C ARG A 356 21.42 -9.89 -1.93
N ILE A 357 20.43 -9.43 -2.67
CA ILE A 357 20.48 -9.26 -4.12
C ILE A 357 20.55 -7.76 -4.35
N PRO A 358 21.42 -7.28 -5.24
CA PRO A 358 21.47 -5.85 -5.54
C PRO A 358 20.11 -5.39 -6.09
N GLN A 359 19.70 -4.18 -5.72
CA GLN A 359 18.38 -3.61 -6.04
C GLN A 359 18.07 -3.69 -7.55
N TRP A 360 19.07 -3.49 -8.41
CA TRP A 360 18.90 -3.58 -9.86
C TRP A 360 18.52 -4.97 -10.35
N ALA A 361 19.20 -6.00 -9.84
CA ALA A 361 18.95 -7.37 -10.27
C ALA A 361 17.58 -7.84 -9.76
N ARG A 362 17.23 -7.43 -8.54
CA ARG A 362 15.90 -7.69 -7.99
C ARG A 362 14.82 -7.03 -8.84
N ARG A 363 14.98 -5.73 -9.12
CA ARG A 363 13.98 -4.97 -9.86
C ARG A 363 13.76 -5.55 -11.25
N LEU A 364 14.83 -5.90 -11.97
CA LEU A 364 14.71 -6.54 -13.28
C LEU A 364 14.04 -7.93 -13.18
N LEU A 365 14.33 -8.69 -12.12
CA LEU A 365 13.70 -9.99 -11.90
C LEU A 365 12.20 -9.87 -11.63
N THR A 366 11.79 -9.06 -10.65
CA THR A 366 10.36 -8.88 -10.31
C THR A 366 9.59 -8.28 -11.48
N ARG A 367 10.19 -7.29 -12.16
CA ARG A 367 9.58 -6.65 -13.32
C ARG A 367 9.49 -7.60 -14.52
N GLY A 368 10.50 -8.44 -14.74
CA GLY A 368 10.44 -9.49 -15.77
C GLY A 368 9.32 -10.50 -15.49
N ILE A 369 9.18 -10.95 -14.23
CA ILE A 369 8.11 -11.86 -13.80
C ILE A 369 6.73 -11.19 -13.92
N ALA A 370 6.62 -9.87 -13.71
CA ALA A 370 5.36 -9.14 -13.86
C ALA A 370 4.98 -8.86 -15.33
N ILE A 371 5.94 -8.47 -16.18
CA ILE A 371 5.69 -8.13 -17.60
C ILE A 371 5.29 -9.37 -18.41
N VAL A 372 5.91 -10.54 -18.17
CA VAL A 372 5.67 -11.74 -18.99
C VAL A 372 4.20 -12.17 -18.99
N PRO A 373 3.51 -12.33 -17.84
CA PRO A 373 2.09 -12.62 -17.80
C PRO A 373 1.24 -11.55 -18.48
N VAL A 374 1.57 -10.26 -18.29
CA VAL A 374 0.82 -9.15 -18.89
C VAL A 374 0.89 -9.21 -20.41
N VAL A 375 2.09 -9.41 -20.98
CA VAL A 375 2.28 -9.51 -22.43
C VAL A 375 1.55 -10.73 -23.00
N ILE A 376 1.66 -11.89 -22.34
CA ILE A 376 0.98 -13.13 -22.78
C ILE A 376 -0.54 -12.94 -22.76
N VAL A 377 -1.11 -12.49 -21.63
CA VAL A 377 -2.56 -12.32 -21.48
C VAL A 377 -3.09 -11.26 -22.45
N THR A 378 -2.38 -10.14 -22.61
CA THR A 378 -2.76 -9.10 -23.57
C THR A 378 -2.74 -9.62 -25.01
N ALA A 379 -1.76 -10.44 -25.38
CA ALA A 379 -1.64 -11.00 -26.73
C ALA A 379 -2.76 -11.99 -27.07
N PHE A 380 -3.21 -12.80 -26.10
CA PHE A 380 -4.24 -13.83 -26.35
C PHE A 380 -5.67 -13.35 -26.07
N TYR A 381 -5.86 -12.50 -25.05
CA TYR A 381 -7.18 -12.13 -24.52
C TYR A 381 -7.51 -10.62 -24.64
N GLY A 382 -6.58 -9.82 -25.15
CA GLY A 382 -6.77 -8.38 -25.35
C GLY A 382 -7.01 -7.61 -24.04
N GLU A 383 -7.65 -6.44 -24.15
CA GLU A 383 -7.83 -5.49 -23.04
C GLU A 383 -8.65 -6.08 -21.87
N LYS A 384 -9.70 -6.84 -22.19
CA LYS A 384 -10.56 -7.50 -21.20
C LYS A 384 -9.79 -8.50 -20.34
N GLY A 385 -8.90 -9.28 -20.97
CA GLY A 385 -8.02 -10.21 -20.24
C GLY A 385 -7.07 -9.48 -19.30
N THR A 386 -6.55 -8.34 -19.73
CA THR A 386 -5.67 -7.50 -18.91
C THR A 386 -6.42 -6.89 -17.72
N ALA A 387 -7.67 -6.46 -17.89
CA ALA A 387 -8.51 -5.99 -16.78
C ALA A 387 -8.81 -7.11 -15.76
N GLN A 388 -9.11 -8.33 -16.22
CA GLN A 388 -9.28 -9.48 -15.33
C GLN A 388 -8.00 -9.83 -14.58
N LEU A 389 -6.84 -9.73 -15.25
CA LEU A 389 -5.54 -9.95 -14.62
C LEU A 389 -5.23 -8.89 -13.54
N LEU A 390 -5.65 -7.65 -13.75
CA LEU A 390 -5.58 -6.59 -12.75
C LEU A 390 -6.42 -6.96 -11.51
N VAL A 391 -7.67 -7.38 -11.68
CA VAL A 391 -8.51 -7.82 -10.54
C VAL A 391 -7.90 -9.04 -9.84
N PHE A 392 -7.40 -10.02 -10.59
CA PHE A 392 -6.76 -11.22 -10.04
C PHE A 392 -5.55 -10.87 -9.16
N SER A 393 -4.76 -9.86 -9.54
CA SER A 393 -3.64 -9.39 -8.72
C SER A 393 -4.09 -8.93 -7.33
N GLN A 394 -5.24 -8.25 -7.25
CA GLN A 394 -5.81 -7.76 -5.99
C GLN A 394 -6.26 -8.91 -5.09
N VAL A 395 -6.77 -9.99 -5.67
CA VAL A 395 -7.09 -11.21 -4.92
C VAL A 395 -5.84 -11.78 -4.25
N ILE A 396 -4.71 -11.87 -4.96
CA ILE A 396 -3.43 -12.34 -4.39
C ILE A 396 -2.99 -11.44 -3.23
N LEU A 397 -3.10 -10.11 -3.38
CA LEU A 397 -2.76 -9.17 -2.30
C LEU A 397 -3.63 -9.40 -1.06
N SER A 398 -4.94 -9.55 -1.27
CA SER A 398 -5.91 -9.83 -0.21
C SER A 398 -5.54 -11.12 0.54
N MET A 399 -5.25 -12.21 -0.20
CA MET A 399 -4.85 -13.49 0.39
C MET A 399 -3.60 -13.38 1.28
N GLN A 400 -2.67 -12.49 0.97
CA GLN A 400 -1.45 -12.29 1.76
C GLN A 400 -1.69 -11.47 3.04
N LEU A 401 -2.72 -10.63 3.06
CA LEU A 401 -2.97 -9.66 4.12
C LEU A 401 -3.04 -10.29 5.53
N PRO A 402 -3.79 -11.39 5.78
CA PRO A 402 -3.83 -12.05 7.10
C PRO A 402 -2.45 -12.43 7.64
N PHE A 403 -1.55 -12.87 6.76
CA PHE A 403 -0.21 -13.33 7.11
C PHE A 403 0.72 -12.18 7.53
N ALA A 404 0.39 -10.92 7.21
CA ALA A 404 1.11 -9.74 7.67
C ALA A 404 0.45 -9.14 8.93
N VAL A 405 -0.88 -9.02 8.93
CA VAL A 405 -1.63 -8.35 10.02
C VAL A 405 -1.62 -9.16 11.31
N VAL A 406 -1.81 -10.48 11.25
CA VAL A 406 -1.86 -11.30 12.47
C VAL A 406 -0.53 -11.25 13.24
N PRO A 407 0.65 -11.47 12.62
CA PRO A 407 1.92 -11.31 13.32
C PRO A 407 2.15 -9.90 13.85
N LEU A 408 1.76 -8.88 13.09
CA LEU A 408 1.91 -7.49 13.52
C LEU A 408 1.14 -7.21 14.82
N VAL A 409 -0.16 -7.54 14.85
CA VAL A 409 -1.00 -7.35 16.04
C VAL A 409 -0.50 -8.19 17.21
N GLN A 410 -0.08 -9.43 16.96
CA GLN A 410 0.50 -10.32 17.97
C GLN A 410 1.77 -9.72 18.60
N PHE A 411 2.70 -9.20 17.80
CA PHE A 411 3.97 -8.70 18.30
C PHE A 411 3.81 -7.39 19.06
N VAL A 412 2.99 -6.47 18.55
CA VAL A 412 2.78 -5.17 19.18
C VAL A 412 1.98 -5.27 20.48
N SER A 413 1.17 -6.34 20.64
CA SER A 413 0.43 -6.65 21.88
C SER A 413 1.28 -7.31 22.96
N ASP A 414 2.43 -7.90 22.62
CA ASP A 414 3.26 -8.66 23.55
C ASP A 414 4.21 -7.75 24.35
N LYS A 415 3.95 -7.64 25.67
CA LYS A 415 4.77 -6.85 26.59
C LYS A 415 6.22 -7.33 26.68
N LYS A 416 6.48 -8.64 26.46
CA LYS A 416 7.85 -9.16 26.51
C LYS A 416 8.68 -8.68 25.32
N LYS A 417 8.04 -8.48 24.16
CA LYS A 417 8.71 -8.03 22.92
C LYS A 417 8.81 -6.51 22.84
N MET A 418 7.74 -5.81 23.22
CA MET A 418 7.65 -4.35 23.09
C MET A 418 8.10 -3.57 24.33
N GLY A 419 8.26 -4.25 25.48
CA GLY A 419 8.57 -3.60 26.75
C GLY A 419 7.54 -2.51 27.10
N ASN A 420 8.03 -1.31 27.40
CA ASN A 420 7.23 -0.13 27.75
C ASN A 420 6.37 0.42 26.59
N PHE A 421 6.54 -0.10 25.37
CA PHE A 421 5.89 0.38 24.15
C PHE A 421 4.75 -0.52 23.66
N ALA A 422 4.39 -1.56 24.43
CA ALA A 422 3.26 -2.42 24.12
C ALA A 422 1.95 -1.60 24.03
N ILE A 423 1.06 -1.97 23.11
CA ILE A 423 -0.22 -1.28 22.99
C ILE A 423 -1.13 -1.49 24.20
N PRO A 424 -1.95 -0.49 24.55
CA PRO A 424 -2.96 -0.66 25.59
C PRO A 424 -4.05 -1.65 25.14
N ARG A 425 -4.73 -2.28 26.10
CA ARG A 425 -5.74 -3.33 25.84
C ARG A 425 -6.85 -2.90 24.89
N GLY A 426 -7.30 -1.63 24.96
CA GLY A 426 -8.33 -1.11 24.05
C GLY A 426 -7.87 -1.06 22.59
N VAL A 427 -6.64 -0.61 22.34
CA VAL A 427 -6.06 -0.59 20.99
C VAL A 427 -5.78 -2.01 20.49
N ALA A 428 -5.36 -2.93 21.39
CA ALA A 428 -5.21 -4.34 21.05
C ALA A 428 -6.53 -4.98 20.64
N ALA A 429 -7.62 -4.73 21.39
CA ALA A 429 -8.95 -5.24 21.05
C ALA A 429 -9.43 -4.68 19.70
N LEU A 430 -9.22 -3.39 19.45
CA LEU A 430 -9.55 -2.77 18.16
C LEU A 430 -8.72 -3.37 17.02
N ALA A 431 -7.42 -3.56 17.20
CA ALA A 431 -6.55 -4.14 16.19
C ALA A 431 -6.91 -5.61 15.88
N TRP A 432 -7.27 -6.40 16.89
CA TRP A 432 -7.78 -7.77 16.69
C TRP A 432 -9.15 -7.78 16.03
N MET A 433 -10.03 -6.83 16.33
CA MET A 433 -11.31 -6.67 15.64
C MET A 433 -11.10 -6.36 14.16
N VAL A 434 -10.22 -5.41 13.83
CA VAL A 434 -9.86 -5.09 12.43
C VAL A 434 -9.26 -6.31 11.74
N ALA A 435 -8.34 -7.02 12.39
CA ALA A 435 -7.78 -8.26 11.85
C ALA A 435 -8.88 -9.29 11.57
N ALA A 436 -9.80 -9.52 12.52
CA ALA A 436 -10.90 -10.47 12.36
C ALA A 436 -11.84 -10.09 11.21
N ILE A 437 -12.18 -8.80 11.06
CA ILE A 437 -12.98 -8.30 9.94
C ILE A 437 -12.26 -8.61 8.63
N ILE A 438 -10.99 -8.22 8.51
CA ILE A 438 -10.25 -8.43 7.26
C ILE A 438 -10.11 -9.92 6.94
N LEU A 439 -9.82 -10.77 7.93
CA LEU A 439 -9.74 -12.23 7.74
C LEU A 439 -11.08 -12.82 7.27
N THR A 440 -12.20 -12.39 7.87
CA THR A 440 -13.53 -12.88 7.51
C THR A 440 -13.91 -12.47 6.09
N LEU A 441 -13.66 -11.21 5.74
CA LEU A 441 -13.93 -10.70 4.40
C LEU A 441 -13.05 -11.36 3.34
N ASN A 442 -11.77 -11.59 3.65
CA ASN A 442 -10.85 -12.31 2.78
C ASN A 442 -11.28 -13.76 2.53
N PHE A 443 -11.66 -14.46 3.60
CA PHE A 443 -12.14 -15.83 3.50
C PHE A 443 -13.42 -15.91 2.67
N LYS A 444 -14.33 -14.94 2.84
CA LYS A 444 -15.53 -14.84 2.01
C LYS A 444 -15.18 -14.59 0.54
N LEU A 445 -14.31 -13.63 0.23
CA LEU A 445 -13.92 -13.35 -1.15
C LEU A 445 -13.27 -14.57 -1.81
N LEU A 446 -12.41 -15.29 -1.08
CA LEU A 446 -11.85 -16.55 -1.53
C LEU A 446 -12.94 -17.59 -1.81
N PHE A 447 -13.87 -17.75 -0.88
CA PHE A 447 -14.97 -18.69 -1.04
C PHE A 447 -15.80 -18.35 -2.28
N ASP A 448 -16.20 -17.09 -2.44
CA ASP A 448 -16.99 -16.63 -3.59
C ASP A 448 -16.20 -16.81 -4.90
N THR A 449 -14.90 -16.50 -4.92
CA THR A 449 -14.06 -16.65 -6.13
C THR A 449 -13.86 -18.12 -6.54
N PHE A 450 -13.77 -19.04 -5.58
CA PHE A 450 -13.57 -20.47 -5.86
C PHE A 450 -14.88 -21.25 -6.01
N ALA A 451 -15.97 -20.81 -5.40
CA ALA A 451 -17.28 -21.45 -5.46
C ALA A 451 -18.09 -21.07 -6.71
N GLY A 452 -17.74 -19.95 -7.37
CA GLY A 452 -18.40 -19.47 -8.59
C GLY A 452 -19.45 -18.42 -8.30
#